data_AF-A0A416P7S5-F1
#
_entry.id   AF-A0A416P7S5-F1
#
_cell.length_a   1.000
_cell.length_b   1.000
_cell.length_c   1.000
_cell.angle_alpha   90.00
_cell.angle_beta   90.00
_cell.angle_gamma   90.00
#
_symmetry.space_group_name_H-M   'P 1'
#
loop_
_entity.id
_entity.type
_entity.pdbx_description
1 polymer ?
#
loop_
_entity_poly.entity_id
_entity_poly.type
_entity_poly.pdbx_seq_one_letter_code
_entity_poly.pdbx_strand_id
1 'polypeptide(L)'
;MYNVERQQNESEEEYLWRLGEAKDSGLLDMTWEELTNIINKEFREDETLYRKESSYRKRYADAKKFKTNVFEKLGSETSNDIDEKIRELQKAKIKLQTEKLEYSKWLRENARDELIIEKISDAVASLPSLEIPKYIAPQHSKKSHLLCIADAHYSIEFEIKDLFGNTINEYSPMIFEKRMWDLAAQVIEIVKEQGITELNIWELGDSCEGLLRLNSQLMKLRYGAIDSAIHYGDFLAHWLNELSKYVDINFQMVMDSNHNQLRLLNAPKNAFPEENLSKIIMLAIEKELLHNPNITIIKNPTGLNYGELSSYKVLGIHGEVKDLGKAIDDYSRVYKTNISYVVGAHIHHLAQKETAIDQEALSIRSIMGVNPYAMTLLTTANAGASLFEFEEGRGLVCDHRLKLK
;
A
#
# COMPACT_ATOMS: atom_id res chain seq x y z
N MET A 1 -60.74 6.12 41.09
CA MET A 1 -61.10 7.55 41.14
C MET A 1 -60.21 8.27 40.16
N TYR A 2 -60.79 8.94 39.16
CA TYR A 2 -60.03 9.76 38.22
C TYR A 2 -59.44 10.98 38.95
N ASN A 3 -58.18 11.35 38.65
CA ASN A 3 -57.53 12.45 39.34
C ASN A 3 -58.12 13.79 38.86
N VAL A 4 -58.84 14.46 39.77
CA VAL A 4 -59.48 15.77 39.56
C VAL A 4 -58.64 16.93 40.04
N GLU A 5 -57.40 16.71 40.48
CA GLU A 5 -56.49 17.81 40.84
C GLU A 5 -55.81 18.36 39.58
N ARG A 6 -55.51 19.65 39.61
CA ARG A 6 -54.78 20.35 38.55
C ARG A 6 -53.31 19.93 38.56
N GLN A 7 -52.76 19.60 37.39
CA GLN A 7 -51.34 19.27 37.28
C GLN A 7 -50.46 20.54 37.26
N GLN A 8 -49.21 20.39 37.69
CA GLN A 8 -48.25 21.50 37.71
C GLN A 8 -48.02 22.01 36.28
N ASN A 9 -48.32 23.29 36.03
CA ASN A 9 -48.31 23.98 34.73
C ASN A 9 -49.49 23.71 33.78
N GLU A 10 -50.56 23.06 34.22
CA GLU A 10 -51.76 22.85 33.39
C GLU A 10 -52.55 24.17 33.24
N SER A 11 -52.83 24.59 32.01
CA SER A 11 -53.66 25.79 31.73
C SER A 11 -55.17 25.51 31.94
N GLU A 12 -55.98 26.57 32.07
CA GLU A 12 -57.45 26.42 32.25
C GLU A 12 -58.08 25.61 31.09
N GLU A 13 -57.55 25.76 29.89
CA GLU A 13 -58.06 25.11 28.68
C GLU A 13 -57.66 23.64 28.59
N GLU A 14 -56.41 23.30 28.96
CA GLU A 14 -55.92 21.92 29.05
C GLU A 14 -56.64 21.15 30.15
N TYR A 15 -56.84 21.80 31.31
CA TYR A 15 -57.55 21.23 32.44
C TYR A 15 -59.03 20.95 32.10
N LEU A 16 -59.69 21.92 31.46
CA LEU A 16 -61.06 21.75 30.96
C LEU A 16 -61.15 20.61 29.92
N TRP A 17 -60.19 20.52 29.01
CA TRP A 17 -60.15 19.46 28.01
C TRP A 17 -60.01 18.08 28.65
N ARG A 18 -59.07 17.91 29.58
CA ARG A 18 -58.80 16.64 30.27
C ARG A 18 -59.99 16.16 31.09
N LEU A 19 -60.63 17.06 31.86
CA LEU A 19 -61.80 16.70 32.67
C LEU A 19 -63.04 16.45 31.79
N GLY A 20 -63.22 17.23 30.73
CA GLY A 20 -64.29 17.01 29.75
C GLY A 20 -64.17 15.67 29.03
N GLU A 21 -62.96 15.27 28.60
CA GLU A 21 -62.69 13.98 27.95
C GLU A 21 -62.87 12.80 28.93
N ALA A 22 -62.48 12.95 30.19
CA ALA A 22 -62.71 11.95 31.24
C ALA A 22 -64.19 11.73 31.55
N LYS A 23 -64.98 12.80 31.52
CA LYS A 23 -66.43 12.75 31.68
C LYS A 23 -67.10 12.07 30.48
N ASP A 24 -66.77 12.48 29.27
CA ASP A 24 -67.35 11.92 28.03
C ASP A 24 -66.98 10.44 27.83
N SER A 25 -65.82 10.01 28.32
CA SER A 25 -65.37 8.60 28.29
C SER A 25 -65.96 7.75 29.43
N GLY A 26 -66.77 8.33 30.32
CA GLY A 26 -67.40 7.62 31.44
C GLY A 26 -66.45 7.28 32.60
N LEU A 27 -65.22 7.80 32.59
CA LEU A 27 -64.22 7.61 33.65
C LEU A 27 -64.49 8.50 34.87
N LEU A 28 -65.36 9.51 34.71
CA LEU A 28 -65.66 10.52 35.71
C LEU A 28 -67.18 10.75 35.80
N ASP A 29 -67.78 10.20 36.86
CA ASP A 29 -69.22 10.29 37.12
C ASP A 29 -69.54 11.54 37.95
N MET A 30 -69.42 12.71 37.32
CA MET A 30 -69.79 14.01 37.90
C MET A 30 -70.59 14.82 36.89
N THR A 31 -71.54 15.61 37.39
CA THR A 31 -72.31 16.57 36.60
C THR A 31 -71.41 17.71 36.11
N TRP A 32 -71.83 18.41 35.05
CA TRP A 32 -71.06 19.55 34.57
C TRP A 32 -71.04 20.70 35.59
N GLU A 33 -72.04 20.78 36.47
CA GLU A 33 -72.09 21.76 37.57
C GLU A 33 -71.00 21.48 38.61
N GLU A 34 -70.82 20.21 38.99
CA GLU A 34 -69.75 19.78 39.90
C GLU A 34 -68.36 20.02 39.30
N LEU A 35 -68.16 19.68 38.02
CA LEU A 35 -66.92 19.99 37.30
C LEU A 35 -66.65 21.49 37.22
N THR A 36 -67.69 22.29 37.03
CA THR A 36 -67.58 23.75 36.98
C THR A 36 -67.13 24.32 38.32
N ASN A 37 -67.65 23.78 39.42
CA ASN A 37 -67.23 24.20 40.76
C ASN A 37 -65.76 23.87 41.02
N ILE A 38 -65.29 22.69 40.57
CA ILE A 38 -63.87 22.31 40.68
C ILE A 38 -63.00 23.24 39.85
N ILE A 39 -63.36 23.47 38.57
CA ILE A 39 -62.59 24.34 37.68
C ILE A 39 -62.57 25.80 38.16
N ASN A 40 -63.69 26.30 38.70
CA ASN A 40 -63.74 27.64 39.27
C ASN A 40 -62.84 27.77 40.50
N LYS A 41 -62.86 26.81 41.42
CA LYS A 41 -62.02 26.83 42.63
C LYS A 41 -60.52 26.80 42.32
N GLU A 42 -60.12 26.05 41.29
CA GLU A 42 -58.70 25.91 40.93
C GLU A 42 -58.12 27.12 40.18
N PHE A 43 -58.95 27.96 39.57
CA PHE A 43 -58.51 29.07 38.72
C PHE A 43 -59.02 30.45 39.12
N ARG A 44 -59.88 30.55 40.14
CA ARG A 44 -60.44 31.81 40.62
C ARG A 44 -60.50 31.85 42.14
N GLU A 45 -59.90 32.90 42.70
CA GLU A 45 -59.89 33.15 44.14
C GLU A 45 -61.15 33.93 44.61
N ASP A 46 -61.82 34.65 43.70
CA ASP A 46 -63.03 35.45 44.00
C ASP A 46 -64.29 34.80 43.39
N GLU A 47 -65.31 34.55 44.24
CA GLU A 47 -66.59 33.94 43.86
C GLU A 47 -67.37 34.81 42.86
N THR A 48 -67.15 36.13 42.84
CA THR A 48 -67.82 37.03 41.87
C THR A 48 -67.36 36.81 40.43
N LEU A 49 -66.22 36.14 40.22
CA LEU A 49 -65.66 35.83 38.91
C LEU A 49 -66.06 34.44 38.39
N TYR A 50 -66.83 33.67 39.18
CA TYR A 50 -67.19 32.29 38.83
C TYR A 50 -68.02 32.24 37.56
N ARG A 51 -67.59 31.38 36.64
CA ARG A 51 -68.30 31.15 35.38
C ARG A 51 -69.38 30.09 35.59
N LYS A 52 -70.49 30.23 34.86
CA LYS A 52 -71.56 29.23 34.83
C LYS A 52 -71.15 28.02 34.00
N GLU A 53 -71.77 26.87 34.29
CA GLU A 53 -71.56 25.58 33.62
C GLU A 53 -71.56 25.67 32.09
N SER A 54 -72.50 26.44 31.54
CA SER A 54 -72.65 26.63 30.10
C SER A 54 -71.44 27.26 29.42
N SER A 55 -70.60 28.00 30.16
CA SER A 55 -69.36 28.58 29.64
C SER A 55 -68.31 27.50 29.38
N TYR A 56 -68.18 26.54 30.30
CA TYR A 56 -67.21 25.45 30.20
C TYR A 56 -67.63 24.36 29.21
N ARG A 57 -68.88 23.93 29.29
CA ARG A 57 -69.42 22.88 28.43
C ARG A 57 -69.38 23.27 26.94
N LYS A 58 -69.70 24.52 26.61
CA LYS A 58 -69.64 25.02 25.22
C LYS A 58 -68.21 25.07 24.69
N ARG A 59 -67.26 25.58 25.48
CA ARG A 59 -65.84 25.63 25.08
C ARG A 59 -65.26 24.24 24.84
N TYR A 60 -65.59 23.26 25.68
CA TYR A 60 -65.21 21.86 25.46
C TYR A 60 -65.83 21.29 24.17
N ALA A 61 -67.13 21.50 23.95
CA ALA A 61 -67.82 21.03 22.75
C ALA A 61 -67.24 21.62 21.46
N ASP A 62 -66.90 22.91 21.47
CA ASP A 62 -66.27 23.57 20.32
C ASP A 62 -64.85 23.03 20.08
N ALA A 63 -64.03 22.89 21.13
CA ALA A 63 -62.70 22.29 21.03
C ALA A 63 -62.74 20.86 20.45
N LYS A 64 -63.72 20.06 20.87
CA LYS A 64 -63.92 18.68 20.39
C LYS A 64 -64.26 18.66 18.90
N LYS A 65 -65.10 19.60 18.45
CA LYS A 65 -65.46 19.75 17.04
C LYS A 65 -64.25 20.11 16.18
N PHE A 66 -63.33 20.96 16.66
CA PHE A 66 -62.10 21.29 15.94
C PHE A 66 -61.11 20.12 15.89
N LYS A 67 -60.92 19.38 16.99
CA LYS A 67 -60.08 18.17 17.04
C LYS A 67 -60.47 17.16 15.95
N THR A 68 -61.74 16.79 15.92
CA THR A 68 -62.24 15.74 15.00
C THR A 68 -62.33 16.21 13.54
N ASN A 69 -62.75 17.46 13.29
CA ASN A 69 -63.01 17.89 11.91
C ASN A 69 -61.79 18.49 11.19
N VAL A 70 -60.82 19.02 11.93
CA VAL A 70 -59.67 19.76 11.36
C VAL A 70 -58.35 19.07 11.66
N PHE A 71 -58.07 18.78 12.94
CA PHE A 71 -56.74 18.33 13.35
C PHE A 71 -56.48 16.84 13.07
N GLU A 72 -57.48 15.97 13.26
CA GLU A 72 -57.33 14.53 12.96
C GLU A 72 -57.15 14.26 11.44
N LYS A 73 -57.73 15.10 10.57
CA LYS A 73 -57.54 14.97 9.12
C LYS A 73 -56.16 15.44 8.65
N LEU A 74 -55.62 16.54 9.20
CA LEU A 74 -54.29 17.04 8.84
C LEU A 74 -53.13 16.15 9.32
N GLY A 75 -53.29 15.48 10.46
CA GLY A 75 -52.22 14.69 11.09
C GLY A 75 -51.76 13.47 10.29
N SER A 76 -52.65 12.86 9.50
CA SER A 76 -52.35 11.60 8.79
C SER A 76 -51.55 11.79 7.50
N GLU A 77 -51.80 12.85 6.72
CA GLU A 77 -51.08 13.11 5.47
C GLU A 77 -49.73 13.81 5.70
N THR A 78 -49.64 14.68 6.72
CA THR A 78 -48.43 15.49 6.97
C THR A 78 -47.32 14.69 7.66
N SER A 79 -47.67 13.68 8.48
CA SER A 79 -46.68 12.85 9.18
C SER A 79 -45.86 11.99 8.21
N ASN A 80 -46.49 11.37 7.22
CA ASN A 80 -45.81 10.46 6.29
C ASN A 80 -44.80 11.19 5.37
N ASP A 81 -45.11 12.39 4.87
CA ASP A 81 -44.19 13.19 4.04
C ASP A 81 -42.99 13.73 4.85
N ILE A 82 -43.21 14.06 6.14
CA ILE A 82 -42.12 14.45 7.04
C ILE A 82 -41.19 13.26 7.31
N ASP A 83 -41.75 12.08 7.57
CA ASP A 83 -40.96 10.87 7.81
C ASP A 83 -40.15 10.43 6.58
N GLU A 84 -40.71 10.56 5.38
CA GLU A 84 -39.99 10.32 4.12
C GLU A 84 -38.85 11.31 3.91
N LYS A 85 -39.08 12.61 4.16
CA LYS A 85 -38.02 13.64 4.08
C LYS A 85 -36.92 13.44 5.12
N ILE A 86 -37.28 13.05 6.35
CA ILE A 86 -36.30 12.68 7.39
C ILE A 86 -35.46 11.49 6.92
N ARG A 87 -36.08 10.49 6.30
CA ARG A 87 -35.39 9.31 5.78
C ARG A 87 -34.44 9.66 4.62
N GLU A 88 -34.84 10.51 3.70
CA GLU A 88 -33.99 10.97 2.60
C GLU A 88 -32.81 11.82 3.11
N LEU A 89 -33.04 12.70 4.09
CA LEU A 89 -31.96 13.46 4.75
C LEU A 89 -30.99 12.54 5.49
N GLN A 90 -31.47 11.52 6.18
CA GLN A 90 -30.62 10.51 6.83
C GLN A 90 -29.76 9.75 5.80
N LYS A 91 -30.34 9.33 4.67
CA LYS A 91 -29.59 8.70 3.57
C LYS A 91 -28.51 9.62 3.00
N ALA A 92 -28.83 10.88 2.75
CA ALA A 92 -27.87 11.86 2.23
C ALA A 92 -26.72 12.10 3.22
N LYS A 93 -27.02 12.18 4.53
CA LYS A 93 -26.01 12.31 5.59
C LYS A 93 -25.07 11.10 5.63
N ILE A 94 -25.62 9.89 5.53
CA ILE A 94 -24.83 8.66 5.50
C ILE A 94 -23.93 8.62 4.26
N LYS A 95 -24.45 8.96 3.07
CA LYS A 95 -23.65 9.02 1.83
C LYS A 95 -22.46 9.99 1.97
N LEU A 96 -22.72 11.21 2.44
CA LEU A 96 -21.68 12.21 2.66
C LEU A 96 -20.66 11.79 3.72
N GLN A 97 -21.11 11.11 4.78
CA GLN A 97 -20.22 10.58 5.81
C GLN A 97 -19.30 9.49 5.25
N THR A 98 -19.81 8.60 4.41
CA THR A 98 -19.03 7.57 3.74
C THR A 98 -17.99 8.18 2.78
N GLU A 99 -18.37 9.14 1.95
CA GLU A 99 -17.43 9.86 1.06
C GLU A 99 -16.33 10.57 1.86
N LYS A 100 -16.69 11.26 2.95
CA LYS A 100 -15.70 11.90 3.83
C LYS A 100 -14.75 10.89 4.48
N LEU A 101 -15.23 9.69 4.80
CA LEU A 101 -14.42 8.64 5.43
C LEU A 101 -13.40 8.08 4.46
N GLU A 102 -13.80 7.79 3.21
CA GLU A 102 -12.91 7.37 2.12
C GLU A 102 -11.92 8.48 1.76
N TYR A 103 -12.39 9.72 1.63
CA TYR A 103 -11.52 10.87 1.36
C TYR A 103 -10.48 11.08 2.48
N SER A 104 -10.89 10.98 3.74
CA SER A 104 -9.98 11.08 4.89
C SER A 104 -8.99 9.92 4.94
N LYS A 105 -9.38 8.73 4.48
CA LYS A 105 -8.49 7.57 4.36
C LYS A 105 -7.43 7.83 3.28
N TRP A 106 -7.85 8.26 2.08
CA TRP A 106 -6.96 8.63 0.98
C TRP A 106 -5.99 9.77 1.36
N LEU A 107 -6.48 10.78 2.08
CA LEU A 107 -5.66 11.90 2.57
C LEU A 107 -4.61 11.43 3.59
N ARG A 108 -4.98 10.51 4.48
CA ARG A 108 -4.03 9.91 5.44
C ARG A 108 -2.98 9.04 4.75
N GLU A 109 -3.35 8.33 3.69
CA GLU A 109 -2.42 7.52 2.89
C GLU A 109 -1.40 8.43 2.20
N ASN A 110 -1.84 9.48 1.49
CA ASN A 110 -0.93 10.45 0.85
C ASN A 110 -0.03 11.17 1.86
N ALA A 111 -0.59 11.66 2.96
CA ALA A 111 0.20 12.35 3.99
C ALA A 111 1.21 11.41 4.68
N ARG A 112 0.91 10.10 4.75
CA ARG A 112 1.84 9.10 5.28
C ARG A 112 2.96 8.82 4.28
N ASP A 113 2.66 8.73 3.00
CA ASP A 113 3.67 8.60 1.94
C ASP A 113 4.61 9.82 1.93
N GLU A 114 4.06 11.04 1.99
CA GLU A 114 4.83 12.28 2.10
C GLU A 114 5.69 12.30 3.38
N LEU A 115 5.13 11.96 4.54
CA LEU A 115 5.87 11.94 5.81
C LEU A 115 6.98 10.88 5.82
N ILE A 116 6.74 9.71 5.22
CA ILE A 116 7.77 8.68 5.07
C ILE A 116 8.89 9.21 4.15
N ILE A 117 8.53 9.84 3.03
CA ILE A 117 9.51 10.45 2.12
C ILE A 117 10.33 11.53 2.82
N GLU A 118 9.70 12.39 3.63
CA GLU A 118 10.35 13.44 4.43
C GLU A 118 11.26 12.85 5.50
N LYS A 119 10.78 11.87 6.28
CA LYS A 119 11.59 11.24 7.33
C LYS A 119 12.77 10.47 6.80
N ILE A 120 12.60 9.78 5.67
CA ILE A 120 13.71 9.17 4.94
C ILE A 120 14.61 10.28 4.38
N SER A 121 14.07 11.42 3.93
CA SER A 121 14.88 12.57 3.50
C SER A 121 15.77 13.12 4.58
N ASP A 122 15.23 13.31 5.77
CA ASP A 122 15.95 13.86 6.90
C ASP A 122 17.04 12.88 7.37
N ALA A 123 16.73 11.58 7.37
CA ALA A 123 17.71 10.54 7.70
C ALA A 123 18.83 10.47 6.66
N VAL A 124 18.50 10.55 5.37
CA VAL A 124 19.45 10.52 4.26
C VAL A 124 20.28 11.82 4.19
N ALA A 125 19.68 12.99 4.42
CA ALA A 125 20.40 14.27 4.43
C ALA A 125 21.44 14.37 5.57
N SER A 126 21.36 13.49 6.58
CA SER A 126 22.36 13.39 7.64
C SER A 126 23.57 12.53 7.26
N LEU A 127 23.53 11.85 6.12
CA LEU A 127 24.62 11.02 5.60
C LEU A 127 25.70 11.88 4.93
N PRO A 128 26.97 11.42 4.95
CA PRO A 128 28.06 12.11 4.27
C PRO A 128 27.85 12.10 2.75
N SER A 129 27.94 13.27 2.13
CA SER A 129 27.75 13.43 0.68
C SER A 129 28.79 12.66 -0.13
N LEU A 130 28.32 11.94 -1.16
CA LEU A 130 29.15 11.24 -2.13
C LEU A 130 30.02 12.17 -2.98
N GLU A 131 31.22 11.70 -3.34
CA GLU A 131 32.05 12.38 -4.34
C GLU A 131 31.39 12.26 -5.73
N ILE A 132 31.09 13.40 -6.35
CA ILE A 132 30.47 13.46 -7.67
C ILE A 132 31.52 13.12 -8.76
N PRO A 133 31.30 12.05 -9.55
CA PRO A 133 32.22 11.68 -10.64
C PRO A 133 32.26 12.72 -11.77
N LYS A 134 33.35 12.68 -12.54
CA LYS A 134 33.46 13.48 -13.76
C LYS A 134 32.55 12.93 -14.85
N TYR A 135 31.87 13.81 -15.55
CA TYR A 135 30.98 13.44 -16.66
C TYR A 135 31.69 12.61 -17.74
N ILE A 136 31.06 11.53 -18.16
CA ILE A 136 31.50 10.65 -19.26
C ILE A 136 30.61 10.94 -20.46
N ALA A 137 31.23 11.26 -21.60
CA ALA A 137 30.47 11.53 -22.82
C ALA A 137 29.92 10.22 -23.42
N PRO A 138 28.63 10.18 -23.79
CA PRO A 138 28.02 9.00 -24.39
C PRO A 138 28.63 8.72 -25.76
N GLN A 139 28.87 7.44 -26.05
CA GLN A 139 29.34 6.96 -27.35
C GLN A 139 28.36 5.94 -27.92
N HIS A 140 28.07 6.05 -29.21
CA HIS A 140 27.21 5.08 -29.88
C HIS A 140 27.98 3.80 -30.17
N SER A 141 27.45 2.69 -29.66
CA SER A 141 27.94 1.34 -29.91
C SER A 141 26.82 0.49 -30.52
N LYS A 142 27.20 -0.51 -31.31
CA LYS A 142 26.29 -1.57 -31.76
C LYS A 142 26.12 -2.69 -30.74
N LYS A 143 26.80 -2.55 -29.60
CA LYS A 143 26.78 -3.49 -28.49
C LYS A 143 26.19 -2.82 -27.28
N SER A 144 25.36 -3.57 -26.56
CA SER A 144 24.74 -3.15 -25.30
C SER A 144 25.08 -4.18 -24.23
N HIS A 145 25.42 -3.70 -23.04
CA HIS A 145 25.81 -4.55 -21.92
C HIS A 145 24.77 -4.44 -20.81
N LEU A 146 24.42 -5.58 -20.21
CA LEU A 146 23.45 -5.68 -19.13
C LEU A 146 24.02 -6.51 -17.99
N LEU A 147 24.31 -5.87 -16.86
CA LEU A 147 24.63 -6.52 -15.60
C LEU A 147 23.34 -6.76 -14.81
N CYS A 148 23.05 -8.01 -14.48
CA CYS A 148 21.94 -8.37 -13.61
C CYS A 148 22.42 -8.87 -12.24
N ILE A 149 21.85 -8.31 -11.19
CA ILE A 149 22.05 -8.68 -9.79
C ILE A 149 20.68 -8.95 -9.14
N ALA A 150 20.62 -9.90 -8.20
CA ALA A 150 19.37 -10.25 -7.52
C ALA A 150 19.61 -11.07 -6.25
N ASP A 151 18.54 -11.27 -5.47
CA ASP A 151 18.50 -12.18 -4.33
C ASP A 151 19.66 -11.90 -3.35
N ALA A 152 19.81 -10.62 -3.00
CA ALA A 152 20.79 -10.17 -2.04
C ALA A 152 20.38 -10.54 -0.60
N HIS A 153 19.09 -10.57 -0.29
CA HIS A 153 18.57 -10.85 1.06
C HIS A 153 19.39 -10.15 2.16
N TYR A 154 19.64 -8.85 1.99
CA TYR A 154 20.46 -8.07 2.89
C TYR A 154 19.93 -8.17 4.33
N SER A 155 20.84 -8.23 5.31
CA SER A 155 20.62 -8.41 6.77
C SER A 155 20.49 -9.85 7.31
N ILE A 156 20.40 -10.89 6.48
CA ILE A 156 20.44 -12.26 6.99
C ILE A 156 21.86 -12.69 7.37
N GLU A 157 21.94 -13.60 8.34
CA GLU A 157 23.19 -14.25 8.71
C GLU A 157 23.03 -15.78 8.76
N PHE A 158 23.95 -16.48 8.11
CA PHE A 158 24.03 -17.93 8.20
C PHE A 158 25.41 -18.45 7.84
N GLU A 159 25.67 -19.69 8.23
CA GLU A 159 26.83 -20.46 7.84
C GLU A 159 26.39 -21.89 7.50
N ILE A 160 26.89 -22.42 6.38
CA ILE A 160 26.61 -23.78 5.91
C ILE A 160 27.91 -24.56 5.91
N LYS A 161 27.90 -25.72 6.57
CA LYS A 161 29.05 -26.61 6.69
C LYS A 161 28.98 -27.80 5.74
N ASP A 162 30.14 -28.28 5.30
CA ASP A 162 30.28 -29.56 4.62
C ASP A 162 30.35 -30.73 5.62
N LEU A 163 30.52 -31.94 5.09
CA LEU A 163 30.65 -33.18 5.88
C LEU A 163 31.88 -33.20 6.81
N PHE A 164 32.87 -32.33 6.56
CA PHE A 164 34.14 -32.26 7.29
C PHE A 164 34.22 -31.03 8.21
N GLY A 165 33.16 -30.22 8.27
CA GLY A 165 33.11 -29.00 9.08
C GLY A 165 33.70 -27.75 8.41
N ASN A 166 34.06 -27.80 7.12
CA ASN A 166 34.45 -26.61 6.37
C ASN A 166 33.23 -25.81 5.94
N THR A 167 33.39 -24.49 5.77
CA THR A 167 32.32 -23.60 5.33
C THR A 167 32.12 -23.72 3.81
N ILE A 168 30.93 -24.17 3.40
CA ILE A 168 30.48 -24.20 1.99
C ILE A 168 30.07 -22.79 1.56
N ASN A 169 29.25 -22.14 2.38
CA ASN A 169 28.81 -20.77 2.17
C ASN A 169 28.58 -20.12 3.54
N GLU A 170 28.97 -18.86 3.65
CA GLU A 170 28.62 -18.00 4.76
C GLU A 170 28.04 -16.71 4.18
N TYR A 171 27.13 -16.10 4.94
CA TYR A 171 26.52 -14.87 4.52
C TYR A 171 26.22 -13.97 5.70
N SER A 172 26.44 -12.68 5.50
CA SER A 172 26.16 -11.58 6.41
C SER A 172 26.21 -10.27 5.60
N PRO A 173 25.72 -9.14 6.14
CA PRO A 173 25.88 -7.84 5.49
C PRO A 173 27.31 -7.53 5.07
N MET A 174 28.29 -7.84 5.93
CA MET A 174 29.71 -7.61 5.63
C MET A 174 30.22 -8.49 4.46
N ILE A 175 29.74 -9.74 4.38
CA ILE A 175 30.09 -10.64 3.26
C ILE A 175 29.43 -10.17 1.97
N PHE A 176 28.17 -9.73 2.04
CA PHE A 176 27.48 -9.11 0.90
C PHE A 176 28.27 -7.92 0.35
N GLU A 177 28.66 -6.97 1.21
CA GLU A 177 29.41 -5.79 0.79
C GLU A 177 30.74 -6.18 0.12
N LYS A 178 31.47 -7.13 0.72
CA LYS A 178 32.71 -7.66 0.14
C LYS A 178 32.48 -8.29 -1.24
N ARG A 179 31.42 -9.09 -1.39
CA ARG A 179 31.05 -9.71 -2.66
C ARG A 179 30.66 -8.68 -3.72
N MET A 180 29.95 -7.65 -3.33
CA MET A 180 29.57 -6.58 -4.24
C MET A 180 30.79 -5.75 -4.67
N TRP A 181 31.75 -5.49 -3.78
CA TRP A 181 33.01 -4.85 -4.18
C TRP A 181 33.88 -5.72 -5.09
N ASP A 182 33.93 -7.03 -4.84
CA ASP A 182 34.55 -7.99 -5.76
C ASP A 182 33.85 -7.99 -7.13
N LEU A 183 32.51 -7.95 -7.15
CA LEU A 183 31.73 -7.82 -8.38
C LEU A 183 32.07 -6.53 -9.13
N ALA A 184 32.16 -5.39 -8.42
CA ALA A 184 32.54 -4.12 -9.04
C ALA A 184 33.93 -4.19 -9.66
N ALA A 185 34.91 -4.79 -8.96
CA ALA A 185 36.26 -4.96 -9.49
C ALA A 185 36.25 -5.79 -10.79
N GLN A 186 35.57 -6.94 -10.80
CA GLN A 186 35.42 -7.78 -11.99
C GLN A 186 34.74 -7.03 -13.15
N VAL A 187 33.69 -6.26 -12.87
CA VAL A 187 32.98 -5.47 -13.89
C VAL A 187 33.86 -4.34 -14.43
N ILE A 188 34.61 -3.64 -13.57
CA ILE A 188 35.54 -2.58 -13.99
C ILE A 188 36.65 -3.13 -14.89
N GLU A 189 37.16 -4.33 -14.61
CA GLU A 189 38.13 -5.00 -15.48
C GLU A 189 37.54 -5.23 -16.87
N ILE A 190 36.35 -5.82 -16.95
CA ILE A 190 35.65 -6.08 -18.23
C ILE A 190 35.36 -4.78 -18.98
N VAL A 191 34.88 -3.75 -18.27
CA VAL A 191 34.59 -2.42 -18.84
C VAL A 191 35.85 -1.82 -19.49
N LYS A 192 37.00 -1.92 -18.83
CA LYS A 192 38.26 -1.39 -19.35
C LYS A 192 38.80 -2.22 -20.51
N GLU A 193 38.73 -3.54 -20.42
CA GLU A 193 39.23 -4.47 -21.44
C GLU A 193 38.44 -4.37 -22.75
N GLN A 194 37.11 -4.26 -22.65
CA GLN A 194 36.22 -4.22 -23.80
C GLN A 194 35.89 -2.79 -24.26
N GLY A 195 36.31 -1.77 -23.51
CA GLY A 195 36.02 -0.36 -23.82
C GLY A 195 34.53 -0.04 -23.72
N ILE A 196 33.85 -0.58 -22.71
CA ILE A 196 32.41 -0.36 -22.49
C ILE A 196 32.19 1.08 -22.02
N THR A 197 31.34 1.82 -22.72
CA THR A 197 31.03 3.22 -22.38
C THR A 197 29.69 3.39 -21.69
N GLU A 198 28.74 2.48 -21.93
CA GLU A 198 27.41 2.45 -21.33
C GLU A 198 27.12 1.05 -20.79
N LEU A 199 26.62 0.98 -19.55
CA LEU A 199 26.26 -0.25 -18.87
C LEU A 199 24.85 -0.15 -18.30
N ASN A 200 23.99 -1.09 -18.67
CA ASN A 200 22.68 -1.27 -18.04
C ASN A 200 22.88 -2.13 -16.79
N ILE A 201 22.38 -1.67 -15.63
CA ILE A 201 22.45 -2.43 -14.37
C ILE A 201 21.04 -2.65 -13.88
N TRP A 202 20.64 -3.91 -13.79
CA TRP A 202 19.31 -4.33 -13.36
C TRP A 202 19.38 -5.10 -12.06
N GLU A 203 18.69 -4.59 -11.04
CA GLU A 203 18.37 -5.31 -9.82
C GLU A 203 17.01 -6.01 -10.01
N LEU A 204 16.96 -7.33 -9.81
CA LEU A 204 15.78 -8.16 -10.10
C LEU A 204 15.01 -8.62 -8.85
N GLY A 205 15.10 -7.91 -7.72
CA GLY A 205 14.32 -8.16 -6.51
C GLY A 205 14.95 -9.13 -5.49
N ASP A 206 14.20 -9.36 -4.40
CA ASP A 206 14.65 -10.04 -3.18
C ASP A 206 15.93 -9.42 -2.59
N SER A 207 15.95 -8.09 -2.59
CA SER A 207 17.04 -7.26 -2.09
C SER A 207 17.20 -7.37 -0.57
N CYS A 208 16.09 -7.47 0.16
CA CYS A 208 16.02 -7.54 1.62
C CYS A 208 15.04 -8.63 2.07
N GLU A 209 15.18 -9.09 3.32
CA GLU A 209 14.15 -9.91 3.96
C GLU A 209 13.09 -9.03 4.63
N GLY A 210 11.90 -9.00 4.04
CA GLY A 210 10.69 -8.43 4.59
C GLY A 210 10.04 -9.34 5.63
N LEU A 211 8.77 -9.08 5.90
CA LEU A 211 8.01 -9.76 6.95
C LEU A 211 7.10 -10.82 6.34
N LEU A 212 7.66 -11.91 5.81
CA LEU A 212 6.87 -13.03 5.28
C LEU A 212 6.25 -13.89 6.39
N ARG A 213 6.97 -14.08 7.51
CA ARG A 213 6.54 -14.83 8.71
C ARG A 213 7.08 -14.14 9.96
N LEU A 214 6.19 -13.46 10.69
CA LEU A 214 6.49 -12.67 11.90
C LEU A 214 7.39 -13.38 12.92
N ASN A 215 7.16 -14.67 13.17
CA ASN A 215 7.83 -15.38 14.27
C ASN A 215 9.23 -15.92 13.94
N SER A 216 9.60 -16.08 12.67
CA SER A 216 10.85 -16.76 12.28
C SER A 216 11.88 -15.87 11.60
N GLN A 217 11.46 -14.73 11.03
CA GLN A 217 12.35 -13.84 10.28
C GLN A 217 12.90 -12.71 11.16
N LEU A 218 12.06 -12.03 11.95
CA LEU A 218 12.51 -10.93 12.82
C LEU A 218 13.65 -11.32 13.79
N MET A 219 13.71 -12.59 14.22
CA MET A 219 14.77 -13.08 15.11
C MET A 219 16.11 -13.35 14.40
N LYS A 220 16.13 -13.38 13.06
CA LYS A 220 17.30 -13.75 12.25
C LYS A 220 17.92 -12.57 11.51
N LEU A 221 17.25 -11.41 11.49
CA LEU A 221 17.78 -10.21 10.85
C LEU A 221 18.74 -9.51 11.80
N ARG A 222 19.89 -9.10 11.26
CA ARG A 222 20.86 -8.27 11.98
C ARG A 222 20.31 -6.86 12.24
N TYR A 223 19.44 -6.38 11.34
CA TYR A 223 18.80 -5.06 11.37
C TYR A 223 17.28 -5.21 11.28
N GLY A 224 16.51 -4.18 11.67
CA GLY A 224 15.08 -4.15 11.37
C GLY A 224 14.83 -4.17 9.86
N ALA A 225 13.64 -4.58 9.41
CA ALA A 225 13.32 -4.65 7.97
C ALA A 225 13.47 -3.29 7.26
N ILE A 226 13.10 -2.19 7.93
CA ILE A 226 13.24 -0.83 7.41
C ILE A 226 14.72 -0.42 7.38
N ASP A 227 15.46 -0.62 8.47
CA ASP A 227 16.89 -0.29 8.54
C ASP A 227 17.69 -1.08 7.49
N SER A 228 17.33 -2.34 7.26
CA SER A 228 17.93 -3.18 6.21
C SER A 228 17.73 -2.59 4.82
N ALA A 229 16.53 -2.10 4.52
CA ALA A 229 16.22 -1.45 3.25
C ALA A 229 16.99 -0.13 3.06
N ILE A 230 17.13 0.67 4.13
CA ILE A 230 17.92 1.90 4.11
C ILE A 230 19.40 1.59 3.87
N HIS A 231 19.99 0.68 4.64
CA HIS A 231 21.40 0.30 4.50
C HIS A 231 21.71 -0.35 3.15
N TYR A 232 20.82 -1.20 2.63
CA TYR A 232 20.98 -1.77 1.30
C TYR A 232 20.93 -0.70 0.21
N GLY A 233 19.94 0.20 0.27
CA GLY A 233 19.81 1.30 -0.70
C GLY A 233 21.02 2.24 -0.67
N ASP A 234 21.47 2.62 0.53
CA ASP A 234 22.67 3.43 0.74
C ASP A 234 23.93 2.75 0.17
N PHE A 235 24.15 1.47 0.49
CA PHE A 235 25.28 0.72 -0.06
C PHE A 235 25.21 0.64 -1.59
N LEU A 236 24.05 0.33 -2.16
CA LEU A 236 23.90 0.20 -3.61
C LEU A 236 24.14 1.55 -4.30
N ALA A 237 23.74 2.66 -3.70
CA ALA A 237 24.05 3.99 -4.19
C ALA A 237 25.57 4.24 -4.23
N HIS A 238 26.28 3.96 -3.14
CA HIS A 238 27.75 4.07 -3.10
C HIS A 238 28.41 3.18 -4.16
N TRP A 239 27.94 1.94 -4.29
CA TRP A 239 28.44 0.99 -5.26
C TRP A 239 28.24 1.46 -6.72
N LEU A 240 27.05 1.98 -7.04
CA LEU A 240 26.75 2.58 -8.35
C LEU A 240 27.59 3.85 -8.60
N ASN A 241 27.77 4.69 -7.57
CA ASN A 241 28.60 5.89 -7.65
C ASN A 241 30.06 5.57 -7.96
N GLU A 242 30.61 4.50 -7.39
CA GLU A 242 31.97 4.04 -7.70
C GLU A 242 32.09 3.49 -9.13
N LEU A 243 31.13 2.70 -9.60
CA LEU A 243 31.13 2.19 -10.97
C LEU A 243 31.02 3.30 -12.01
N SER A 244 30.21 4.33 -11.73
CA SER A 244 29.97 5.44 -12.65
C SER A 244 31.18 6.36 -12.87
N LYS A 245 32.28 6.15 -12.13
CA LYS A 245 33.59 6.74 -12.43
C LYS A 245 34.23 6.17 -13.71
N TYR A 246 33.77 5.02 -14.17
CA TYR A 246 34.36 4.28 -15.29
C TYR A 246 33.43 4.12 -16.49
N VAL A 247 32.11 4.15 -16.28
CA VAL A 247 31.09 3.89 -17.31
C VAL A 247 29.83 4.71 -17.05
N ASP A 248 29.09 5.06 -18.10
CA ASP A 248 27.74 5.63 -17.95
C ASP A 248 26.74 4.52 -17.60
N ILE A 249 25.84 4.76 -16.64
CA ILE A 249 25.00 3.72 -16.04
C ILE A 249 23.52 4.01 -16.25
N ASN A 250 22.80 3.04 -16.81
CA ASN A 250 21.34 2.98 -16.82
C ASN A 250 20.86 1.98 -15.76
N PHE A 251 20.35 2.49 -14.64
CA PHE A 251 19.92 1.65 -13.50
C PHE A 251 18.41 1.42 -13.50
N GLN A 252 18.00 0.17 -13.28
CA GLN A 252 16.60 -0.23 -13.06
C GLN A 252 16.50 -1.25 -11.94
N MET A 253 15.36 -1.26 -11.24
CA MET A 253 15.08 -2.20 -10.17
C MET A 253 13.66 -2.73 -10.27
N VAL A 254 13.50 -4.04 -10.12
CA VAL A 254 12.19 -4.68 -10.01
C VAL A 254 11.57 -4.27 -8.67
N MET A 255 10.43 -3.58 -8.73
CA MET A 255 9.83 -2.95 -7.55
C MET A 255 9.07 -3.95 -6.66
N ASP A 256 8.64 -5.09 -7.18
CA ASP A 256 7.91 -6.10 -6.40
C ASP A 256 8.58 -7.47 -6.46
N SER A 257 8.79 -8.05 -5.28
CA SER A 257 9.35 -9.38 -5.06
C SER A 257 8.82 -9.92 -3.72
N ASN A 258 8.79 -11.23 -3.54
CA ASN A 258 8.23 -11.84 -2.33
C ASN A 258 8.95 -11.36 -1.08
N HIS A 259 10.28 -11.34 -1.06
CA HIS A 259 11.00 -10.99 0.16
C HIS A 259 10.97 -9.49 0.42
N ASN A 260 10.76 -8.60 -0.55
CA ASN A 260 10.63 -7.16 -0.24
C ASN A 260 9.24 -6.76 0.31
N GLN A 261 8.23 -7.65 0.31
CA GLN A 261 6.88 -7.37 0.82
C GLN A 261 6.77 -7.42 2.35
N LEU A 262 6.00 -6.48 2.93
CA LEU A 262 5.64 -6.51 4.35
C LEU A 262 4.27 -7.17 4.56
N ARG A 263 4.25 -8.44 5.01
CA ARG A 263 3.00 -9.16 5.32
C ARG A 263 2.59 -8.97 6.78
N LEU A 264 2.18 -7.75 7.10
CA LEU A 264 1.75 -7.35 8.44
C LEU A 264 0.60 -8.24 8.93
N LEU A 265 0.65 -8.63 10.21
CA LEU A 265 -0.39 -9.45 10.86
C LEU A 265 -0.71 -10.79 10.17
N ASN A 266 0.30 -11.44 9.56
CA ASN A 266 0.15 -12.68 8.79
C ASN A 266 -0.81 -12.57 7.59
N ALA A 267 -0.93 -11.36 7.03
CA ALA A 267 -1.73 -11.17 5.82
C ALA A 267 -1.20 -12.02 4.66
N PRO A 268 -2.08 -12.45 3.73
CA PRO A 268 -1.65 -13.25 2.59
C PRO A 268 -0.68 -12.48 1.68
N LYS A 269 -0.05 -13.21 0.75
CA LYS A 269 0.78 -12.61 -0.31
C LYS A 269 -0.01 -11.51 -1.03
N ASN A 270 0.66 -10.39 -1.34
CA ASN A 270 0.10 -9.24 -2.04
C ASN A 270 -1.07 -8.55 -1.30
N ALA A 271 -1.25 -8.78 0.01
CA ALA A 271 -2.31 -8.11 0.77
C ALA A 271 -2.08 -6.60 0.93
N PHE A 272 -0.81 -6.18 0.96
CA PHE A 272 -0.41 -4.78 1.09
C PHE A 272 0.61 -4.43 -0.02
N PRO A 273 0.16 -4.30 -1.28
CA PRO A 273 1.07 -4.04 -2.41
C PRO A 273 1.84 -2.72 -2.23
N GLU A 274 1.26 -1.76 -1.50
CA GLU A 274 1.88 -0.46 -1.26
C GLU A 274 2.93 -0.47 -0.15
N GLU A 275 2.93 -1.46 0.75
CA GLU A 275 3.85 -1.59 1.88
C GLU A 275 5.01 -2.51 1.47
N ASN A 276 5.94 -1.94 0.69
CA ASN A 276 7.05 -2.66 0.07
C ASN A 276 8.40 -1.96 0.34
N LEU A 277 9.38 -2.73 0.82
CA LEU A 277 10.73 -2.24 1.13
C LEU A 277 11.45 -1.68 -0.11
N SER A 278 11.10 -2.14 -1.31
CA SER A 278 11.65 -1.64 -2.57
C SER A 278 11.49 -0.12 -2.73
N LYS A 279 10.40 0.45 -2.21
CA LYS A 279 10.17 1.91 -2.26
C LYS A 279 11.20 2.68 -1.42
N ILE A 280 11.57 2.12 -0.26
CA ILE A 280 12.57 2.71 0.65
C ILE A 280 13.96 2.63 0.01
N ILE A 281 14.31 1.47 -0.53
CA ILE A 281 15.58 1.24 -1.23
C ILE A 281 15.73 2.23 -2.40
N MET A 282 14.72 2.31 -3.27
CA MET A 282 14.75 3.18 -4.43
C MET A 282 14.84 4.67 -4.05
N LEU A 283 14.12 5.08 -3.00
CA LEU A 283 14.18 6.45 -2.48
C LEU A 283 15.57 6.81 -1.93
N ALA A 284 16.25 5.87 -1.25
CA ALA A 284 17.61 6.08 -0.77
C ALA A 284 18.59 6.25 -1.96
N ILE A 285 18.50 5.39 -2.97
CA ILE A 285 19.34 5.43 -4.18
C ILE A 285 19.16 6.76 -4.92
N GLU A 286 17.92 7.18 -5.15
CA GLU A 286 17.62 8.43 -5.86
C GLU A 286 18.17 9.67 -5.19
N LYS A 287 18.12 9.70 -3.85
CA LYS A 287 18.62 10.85 -3.09
C LYS A 287 20.13 10.95 -3.15
N GLU A 288 20.82 9.83 -2.91
CA GLU A 288 22.29 9.79 -2.93
C GLU A 288 22.86 10.08 -4.33
N LEU A 289 22.18 9.61 -5.39
CA LEU A 289 22.66 9.74 -6.77
C LEU A 289 22.11 10.96 -7.52
N LEU A 290 21.34 11.83 -6.86
CA LEU A 290 20.64 12.97 -7.49
C LEU A 290 21.55 13.88 -8.33
N HIS A 291 22.82 14.01 -7.91
CA HIS A 291 23.79 14.91 -8.53
C HIS A 291 24.85 14.18 -9.37
N ASN A 292 24.74 12.85 -9.53
CA ASN A 292 25.67 12.09 -10.36
C ASN A 292 25.28 12.21 -11.85
N PRO A 293 26.14 12.78 -12.71
CA PRO A 293 25.80 13.01 -14.12
C PRO A 293 25.95 11.77 -15.02
N ASN A 294 26.51 10.67 -14.51
CA ASN A 294 26.79 9.44 -15.24
C ASN A 294 25.82 8.29 -14.86
N ILE A 295 24.75 8.60 -14.14
CA ILE A 295 23.76 7.62 -13.72
C ILE A 295 22.37 8.11 -14.07
N THR A 296 21.66 7.31 -14.85
CA THR A 296 20.25 7.50 -15.16
C THR A 296 19.42 6.41 -14.46
N ILE A 297 18.58 6.80 -13.51
CA ILE A 297 17.62 5.91 -12.86
C ILE A 297 16.36 5.85 -13.72
N ILE A 298 16.04 4.67 -14.25
CA ILE A 298 14.89 4.45 -15.13
C ILE A 298 13.79 3.75 -14.34
N LYS A 299 12.59 4.34 -14.33
CA LYS A 299 11.40 3.76 -13.68
C LYS A 299 10.40 3.28 -14.71
N ASN A 300 9.99 2.02 -14.59
CA ASN A 300 8.90 1.48 -15.38
C ASN A 300 7.58 1.50 -14.58
N PRO A 301 6.47 2.01 -15.12
CA PRO A 301 5.18 2.02 -14.43
C PRO A 301 4.66 0.64 -14.02
N THR A 302 5.13 -0.43 -14.67
CA THR A 302 4.77 -1.81 -14.31
C THR A 302 5.52 -2.34 -13.08
N GLY A 303 6.58 -1.65 -12.65
CA GLY A 303 7.50 -2.14 -11.63
C GLY A 303 8.47 -3.23 -12.12
N LEU A 304 8.46 -3.57 -13.41
CA LEU A 304 9.39 -4.51 -14.05
C LEU A 304 10.54 -3.75 -14.73
N ASN A 305 11.69 -4.40 -14.89
CA ASN A 305 12.77 -3.82 -15.69
C ASN A 305 12.49 -4.05 -17.17
N TYR A 306 12.73 -3.04 -17.99
CA TYR A 306 12.55 -3.16 -19.44
C TYR A 306 13.51 -2.23 -20.16
N GLY A 307 14.10 -2.71 -21.25
CA GLY A 307 14.98 -1.93 -22.09
C GLY A 307 15.13 -2.54 -23.48
N GLU A 308 15.54 -1.72 -24.43
CA GLU A 308 15.96 -2.18 -25.76
C GLU A 308 17.49 -2.22 -25.80
N LEU A 309 18.05 -3.42 -25.92
CA LEU A 309 19.49 -3.67 -25.92
C LEU A 309 19.91 -4.11 -27.32
N SER A 310 20.61 -3.23 -28.04
CA SER A 310 21.08 -3.48 -29.41
C SER A 310 19.98 -4.04 -30.33
N SER A 311 18.82 -3.39 -30.36
CA SER A 311 17.57 -3.75 -31.07
C SER A 311 16.71 -4.88 -30.49
N TYR A 312 17.17 -5.53 -29.43
CA TYR A 312 16.43 -6.61 -28.76
C TYR A 312 15.67 -6.08 -27.54
N LYS A 313 14.39 -6.45 -27.44
CA LYS A 313 13.56 -6.04 -26.31
C LYS A 313 13.76 -7.02 -25.16
N VAL A 314 14.26 -6.52 -24.04
CA VAL A 314 14.61 -7.32 -22.87
C VAL A 314 13.70 -6.94 -21.71
N LEU A 315 13.17 -7.95 -21.01
CA LEU A 315 12.32 -7.79 -19.83
C LEU A 315 13.02 -8.43 -18.62
N GLY A 316 13.19 -7.68 -17.54
CA GLY A 316 13.66 -8.18 -16.26
C GLY A 316 12.50 -8.34 -15.28
N ILE A 317 12.37 -9.53 -14.70
CA ILE A 317 11.38 -9.86 -13.67
C ILE A 317 12.08 -10.54 -12.49
N HIS A 318 11.45 -10.53 -11.30
CA HIS A 318 11.99 -11.32 -10.20
C HIS A 318 11.93 -12.83 -10.47
N GLY A 319 10.86 -13.31 -11.11
CA GLY A 319 10.78 -14.69 -11.58
C GLY A 319 9.94 -15.63 -10.71
N GLU A 320 8.93 -15.10 -9.99
CA GLU A 320 7.92 -15.90 -9.26
C GLU A 320 6.91 -16.61 -10.20
N VAL A 321 7.40 -17.12 -11.33
CA VAL A 321 6.65 -17.80 -12.37
C VAL A 321 7.07 -19.26 -12.41
N LYS A 322 6.16 -20.15 -12.80
CA LYS A 322 6.47 -21.59 -12.86
C LYS A 322 7.46 -21.94 -13.97
N ASP A 323 7.37 -21.24 -15.10
CA ASP A 323 8.24 -21.43 -16.26
C ASP A 323 8.53 -20.07 -16.88
N LEU A 324 9.79 -19.65 -16.81
CA LEU A 324 10.24 -18.36 -17.32
C LEU A 324 10.06 -18.27 -18.85
N GLY A 325 10.24 -19.39 -19.56
CA GLY A 325 10.03 -19.45 -21.00
C GLY A 325 8.57 -19.42 -21.42
N LYS A 326 7.63 -19.75 -20.53
CA LYS A 326 6.20 -19.45 -20.78
C LYS A 326 5.87 -18.00 -20.44
N ALA A 327 6.54 -17.43 -19.44
CA ALA A 327 6.31 -16.04 -19.03
C ALA A 327 6.65 -15.04 -20.15
N ILE A 328 7.71 -15.27 -20.94
CA ILE A 328 8.06 -14.39 -22.08
C ILE A 328 6.89 -14.25 -23.07
N ASP A 329 6.20 -15.35 -23.36
CA ASP A 329 5.05 -15.40 -24.26
C ASP A 329 3.83 -14.69 -23.67
N ASP A 330 3.55 -14.94 -22.39
CA ASP A 330 2.44 -14.32 -21.67
C ASP A 330 2.61 -12.79 -21.61
N TYR A 331 3.80 -12.32 -21.23
CA TYR A 331 4.11 -10.89 -21.20
C TYR A 331 4.09 -10.26 -22.59
N SER A 332 4.62 -10.94 -23.61
CA SER A 332 4.59 -10.44 -24.98
C SER A 332 3.16 -10.21 -25.48
N ARG A 333 2.23 -11.13 -25.14
CA ARG A 333 0.81 -11.01 -25.47
C ARG A 333 0.13 -9.89 -24.69
N VAL A 334 0.35 -9.82 -23.37
CA VAL A 334 -0.30 -8.84 -22.49
C VAL A 334 0.10 -7.41 -22.90
N TYR A 335 1.40 -7.17 -23.09
CA TYR A 335 1.92 -5.85 -23.44
C TYR A 335 1.95 -5.56 -24.94
N LYS A 336 1.47 -6.50 -25.78
CA LYS A 336 1.48 -6.41 -27.25
C LYS A 336 2.85 -6.00 -27.79
N THR A 337 3.90 -6.54 -27.19
CA THR A 337 5.29 -6.19 -27.44
C THR A 337 6.06 -7.49 -27.64
N ASN A 338 6.76 -7.65 -28.76
CA ASN A 338 7.56 -8.85 -28.99
C ASN A 338 8.82 -8.83 -28.13
N ILE A 339 8.83 -9.53 -27.00
CA ILE A 339 9.97 -9.56 -26.07
C ILE A 339 10.93 -10.64 -26.55
N SER A 340 12.18 -10.26 -26.82
CA SER A 340 13.24 -11.17 -27.24
C SER A 340 13.87 -11.90 -26.06
N TYR A 341 14.10 -11.23 -24.94
CA TYR A 341 14.76 -11.85 -23.80
C TYR A 341 13.99 -11.59 -22.53
N VAL A 342 13.82 -12.61 -21.70
CA VAL A 342 13.35 -12.44 -20.32
C VAL A 342 14.45 -12.86 -19.36
N VAL A 343 14.77 -12.02 -18.39
CA VAL A 343 15.74 -12.29 -17.33
C VAL A 343 15.00 -12.44 -16.01
N GLY A 344 15.18 -13.59 -15.35
CA GLY A 344 14.55 -13.93 -14.08
C GLY A 344 15.57 -14.29 -12.99
N ALA A 345 15.21 -14.05 -11.74
CA ALA A 345 15.97 -14.40 -10.56
C ALA A 345 15.22 -15.48 -9.75
N HIS A 346 15.16 -15.38 -8.42
CA HIS A 346 14.33 -16.19 -7.50
C HIS A 346 14.76 -17.64 -7.30
N ILE A 347 15.12 -18.36 -8.37
CA ILE A 347 15.52 -19.78 -8.29
C ILE A 347 16.99 -19.96 -7.90
N HIS A 348 17.75 -18.87 -7.81
CA HIS A 348 19.15 -18.79 -7.40
C HIS A 348 20.12 -19.61 -8.28
N HIS A 349 19.68 -20.04 -9.46
CA HIS A 349 20.43 -20.94 -10.33
C HIS A 349 20.48 -20.42 -11.75
N LEU A 350 21.67 -20.53 -12.38
CA LEU A 350 21.83 -20.14 -13.78
C LEU A 350 21.15 -21.15 -14.71
N ALA A 351 20.22 -20.69 -15.53
CA ALA A 351 19.56 -21.51 -16.55
C ALA A 351 19.30 -20.66 -17.79
N GLN A 352 19.40 -21.29 -18.96
CA GLN A 352 19.12 -20.63 -20.24
C GLN A 352 18.27 -21.58 -21.07
N LYS A 353 17.19 -21.05 -21.64
CA LYS A 353 16.24 -21.81 -22.44
C LYS A 353 15.80 -20.97 -23.63
N GLU A 354 16.18 -21.40 -24.82
CA GLU A 354 15.64 -20.88 -26.07
C GLU A 354 14.18 -21.31 -26.19
N THR A 355 13.28 -20.34 -26.43
CA THR A 355 11.83 -20.57 -26.50
C THR A 355 11.29 -20.43 -27.91
N ALA A 356 11.93 -19.60 -28.74
CA ALA A 356 11.65 -19.42 -30.16
C ALA A 356 12.83 -18.70 -30.85
N ILE A 357 12.68 -18.42 -32.15
CA ILE A 357 13.68 -17.66 -32.94
C ILE A 357 13.88 -16.29 -32.30
N ASP A 358 15.14 -15.97 -32.00
CA ASP A 358 15.55 -14.73 -31.32
C ASP A 358 14.82 -14.51 -29.97
N GLN A 359 14.39 -15.59 -29.33
CA GLN A 359 13.72 -15.57 -28.03
C GLN A 359 14.32 -16.52 -27.00
N GLU A 360 14.76 -15.99 -25.86
CA GLU A 360 15.36 -16.78 -24.79
C GLU A 360 14.92 -16.34 -23.38
N ALA A 361 14.81 -17.33 -22.50
CA ALA A 361 14.59 -17.17 -21.08
C ALA A 361 15.89 -17.44 -20.31
N LEU A 362 16.34 -16.43 -19.57
CA LEU A 362 17.61 -16.39 -18.85
C LEU A 362 17.34 -16.32 -17.34
N SER A 363 17.88 -17.25 -16.57
CA SER A 363 17.85 -17.18 -15.11
C SER A 363 19.26 -16.97 -14.57
N ILE A 364 19.38 -16.10 -13.57
CA ILE A 364 20.65 -15.72 -12.96
C ILE A 364 20.86 -16.33 -11.57
N ARG A 365 22.11 -16.27 -11.09
CA ARG A 365 22.47 -16.65 -9.72
C ARG A 365 22.05 -15.55 -8.74
N SER A 366 21.95 -15.93 -7.47
CA SER A 366 21.79 -15.01 -6.34
C SER A 366 23.14 -14.47 -5.86
N ILE A 367 23.17 -13.24 -5.32
CA ILE A 367 24.35 -12.70 -4.62
C ILE A 367 24.61 -13.45 -3.30
N MET A 368 23.56 -13.91 -2.62
CA MET A 368 23.64 -14.71 -1.40
C MET A 368 24.30 -16.09 -1.61
N GLY A 369 24.04 -16.71 -2.75
CA GLY A 369 24.39 -18.11 -3.00
C GLY A 369 23.47 -19.07 -2.24
N VAL A 370 23.92 -20.32 -2.07
CA VAL A 370 23.14 -21.36 -1.39
C VAL A 370 22.79 -20.97 0.05
N ASN A 371 21.52 -21.07 0.42
CA ASN A 371 21.03 -20.80 1.78
C ASN A 371 20.56 -22.08 2.49
N PRO A 372 20.26 -22.04 3.81
CA PRO A 372 19.84 -23.22 4.55
C PRO A 372 18.57 -23.89 4.02
N TYR A 373 17.62 -23.14 3.46
CA TYR A 373 16.40 -23.72 2.88
C TYR A 373 16.71 -24.48 1.58
N ALA A 374 17.52 -23.88 0.70
CA ALA A 374 18.00 -24.50 -0.53
C ALA A 374 18.78 -25.80 -0.25
N MET A 375 19.53 -25.85 0.86
CA MET A 375 20.19 -27.09 1.33
C MET A 375 19.19 -28.20 1.69
N THR A 376 18.02 -27.88 2.24
CA THR A 376 16.98 -28.90 2.51
C THR A 376 16.41 -29.52 1.24
N LEU A 377 16.49 -28.79 0.12
CA LEU A 377 16.05 -29.23 -1.21
C LEU A 377 17.19 -29.80 -2.06
N LEU A 378 18.44 -29.70 -1.59
CA LEU A 378 19.66 -30.03 -2.33
C LEU A 378 19.79 -29.30 -3.68
N THR A 379 19.21 -28.10 -3.77
CA THR A 379 19.32 -27.21 -4.93
C THR A 379 20.38 -26.15 -4.65
N THR A 380 21.60 -26.36 -5.11
CA THR A 380 22.75 -25.52 -4.71
C THR A 380 23.39 -24.81 -5.89
N ALA A 381 23.75 -23.55 -5.71
CA ALA A 381 24.51 -22.76 -6.68
C ALA A 381 25.53 -21.86 -5.96
N ASN A 382 26.58 -21.47 -6.67
CA ASN A 382 27.53 -20.47 -6.19
C ASN A 382 26.87 -19.09 -6.13
N ALA A 383 27.33 -18.23 -5.22
CA ALA A 383 27.03 -16.81 -5.28
C ALA A 383 27.56 -16.20 -6.59
N GLY A 384 26.81 -15.29 -7.19
CA GLY A 384 27.20 -14.72 -8.48
C GLY A 384 26.24 -13.71 -9.06
N ALA A 385 26.69 -13.07 -10.14
CA ALA A 385 25.92 -12.19 -11.01
C ALA A 385 26.14 -12.61 -12.48
N SER A 386 25.37 -12.02 -13.40
CA SER A 386 25.54 -12.27 -14.83
C SER A 386 25.64 -10.95 -15.59
N LEU A 387 26.65 -10.83 -16.45
CA LEU A 387 26.83 -9.71 -17.37
C LEU A 387 26.64 -10.20 -18.80
N PHE A 388 25.61 -9.71 -19.46
CA PHE A 388 25.21 -10.09 -20.80
C PHE A 388 25.68 -9.05 -21.82
N GLU A 389 26.18 -9.52 -22.96
CA GLU A 389 26.53 -8.69 -24.11
C GLU A 389 25.57 -8.98 -25.27
N PHE A 390 24.89 -7.94 -25.74
CA PHE A 390 24.02 -7.99 -26.91
C PHE A 390 24.70 -7.30 -28.08
N GLU A 391 24.61 -7.87 -29.28
CA GLU A 391 25.10 -7.27 -30.52
C GLU A 391 23.96 -7.15 -31.54
N GLU A 392 23.86 -5.98 -32.18
CA GLU A 392 22.85 -5.68 -33.19
C GLU A 392 22.83 -6.75 -34.31
N GLY A 393 21.68 -7.38 -34.52
CA GLY A 393 21.48 -8.44 -35.52
C GLY A 393 22.03 -9.82 -35.16
N ARG A 394 22.60 -10.01 -33.95
CA ARG A 394 23.06 -11.32 -33.45
C ARG A 394 22.47 -11.74 -32.11
N GLY A 395 21.83 -10.83 -31.38
CA GLY A 395 21.22 -11.13 -30.09
C GLY A 395 22.27 -11.20 -29.00
N LEU A 396 22.06 -12.11 -28.05
CA LEU A 396 22.98 -12.40 -26.96
C LEU A 396 24.24 -13.11 -27.48
N VAL A 397 25.39 -12.43 -27.45
CA VAL A 397 26.66 -12.95 -27.98
C VAL A 397 27.63 -13.40 -26.88
N CYS A 398 27.50 -12.88 -25.65
CA CYS A 398 28.33 -13.27 -24.51
C CYS A 398 27.54 -13.28 -23.20
N ASP A 399 27.85 -14.24 -22.33
CA ASP A 399 27.37 -14.38 -20.95
C ASP A 399 28.58 -14.50 -20.01
N HIS A 400 28.94 -13.40 -19.35
CA HIS A 400 29.96 -13.36 -18.32
C HIS A 400 29.37 -13.82 -16.99
N ARG A 401 29.75 -15.03 -16.59
CA ARG A 401 29.29 -15.70 -15.36
C ARG A 401 30.18 -15.33 -14.17
N LEU A 402 29.90 -14.20 -13.56
CA LEU A 402 30.66 -13.63 -12.46
C LEU A 402 30.37 -14.40 -11.16
N LYS A 403 31.36 -15.10 -10.62
CA LYS A 403 31.23 -15.84 -9.36
C LYS A 403 31.79 -15.00 -8.22
N LEU A 404 31.13 -15.07 -7.08
CA LEU A 404 31.49 -14.34 -5.87
C LEU A 404 31.87 -15.35 -4.78
N LYS A 405 32.87 -15.02 -3.96
CA LYS A 405 33.33 -15.85 -2.86
C LYS A 405 32.97 -15.21 -1.53
#